data_AF-A0A2M9M5J1-F1
#
_entry.id   AF-A0A2M9M5J1-F1
#
_cell.length_a   1.000
_cell.length_b   1.000
_cell.length_c   1.000
_cell.angle_alpha   90.00
_cell.angle_beta   90.00
_cell.angle_gamma   90.00
#
_symmetry.space_group_name_H-M   'P 1'
#
loop_
_entity.id
_entity.type
_entity.pdbx_description
1 polymer ?
#
loop_
_entity_poly.entity_id
_entity_poly.type
_entity_poly.pdbx_seq_one_letter_code
_entity_poly.pdbx_strand_id
1 'polypeptide(L)'
;MAEIARTSGASSRIERGELAEVAELGNVLKKLFITLDINQSQYARRIHIDKSTVSRYLSGTRLPTKEFVQRLVSEVEEDRGVPLQREAKEAIHGQWLAALQVCDPAEHTLETLRAELARSKRNAERAHRNVEALHRLLEQKESEAHAAADDLTRLRLDWSAERTAASREQLQLRQECDSLSSSREALLREIEQLKEDLREAERQRAEAEVHRHELRDRVLRLEEELAEREPTGTAGTAARIPLDVFQAQLLRMWKEEEFPEAARDLTEAAWVRPLDEVAALVDWLAIHGDEEKINAFVADVGRLRSIEDVIQFCRRLMLWRGDGSRGILDSLVAAIASRTTERNVVRVYRELRRVGFGNRGYVIGDRVLSALVRRANEPLAVVALLRKVGAEECSPHEVRATAYAVASGSRHSNALFPLLVVIGLINEGMPKLARAGLSELCPRGVYPVMSGQRAARFHALVEGLDEGSRDVLFGFVAGADSGHIAGRIAEALFQHREGEGKLLDRLLDELRDRDALELLFPEISVGRPVASPELRTYVTNRYR
;
A
#
# COMPACT_ATOMS: atom_id res chain seq x y z
N MET A 1 19.86 -75.52 -37.61
CA MET A 1 20.46 -76.27 -38.73
C MET A 1 21.94 -75.95 -38.81
N ALA A 2 22.78 -76.78 -38.21
CA ALA A 2 24.19 -76.91 -38.55
C ALA A 2 24.66 -78.27 -38.02
N GLU A 3 25.07 -79.09 -38.97
CA GLU A 3 25.38 -80.51 -38.91
C GLU A 3 26.67 -80.74 -38.09
N ILE A 4 26.57 -81.43 -36.96
CA ILE A 4 27.74 -81.80 -36.16
C ILE A 4 28.38 -83.03 -36.80
N ALA A 5 29.32 -82.78 -37.71
CA ALA A 5 30.20 -83.78 -38.28
C ALA A 5 31.09 -84.38 -37.17
N ARG A 6 30.77 -85.61 -36.76
CA ARG A 6 31.66 -86.47 -35.99
C ARG A 6 32.74 -87.01 -36.93
N THR A 7 33.89 -86.36 -36.98
CA THR A 7 35.11 -86.95 -37.55
C THR A 7 35.85 -87.74 -36.49
N SER A 8 35.59 -89.05 -36.52
CA SER A 8 36.45 -90.08 -35.95
C SER A 8 37.75 -90.17 -36.76
N GLY A 9 38.82 -89.55 -36.26
CA GLY A 9 40.19 -89.70 -36.75
C GLY A 9 41.04 -90.48 -35.75
N ALA A 10 41.36 -91.73 -36.09
CA ALA A 10 42.23 -92.59 -35.31
C ALA A 10 43.69 -92.11 -35.32
N SER A 11 44.22 -91.89 -34.12
CA SER A 11 45.47 -92.49 -33.65
C SER A 11 46.72 -92.45 -34.54
N SER A 12 47.42 -91.31 -34.51
CA SER A 12 48.87 -91.30 -34.33
C SER A 12 49.21 -90.58 -33.02
N ARG A 13 49.20 -91.37 -31.94
CA ARG A 13 49.90 -91.08 -30.69
C ARG A 13 51.40 -90.95 -31.03
N ILE A 14 51.85 -89.75 -31.35
CA ILE A 14 53.21 -89.36 -31.00
C ILE A 14 53.12 -88.99 -29.53
N GLU A 15 53.91 -89.66 -28.69
CA GLU A 15 54.05 -89.31 -27.29
C GLU A 15 54.59 -87.87 -27.23
N ARG A 16 53.69 -86.88 -27.06
CA ARG A 16 54.01 -85.45 -27.08
C ARG A 16 54.82 -84.98 -25.86
N GLY A 17 55.40 -85.92 -25.12
CA GLY A 17 56.30 -85.68 -24.00
C GLY A 17 57.76 -85.43 -24.40
N GLU A 18 58.11 -85.54 -25.69
CA GLU A 18 59.45 -85.22 -26.21
C GLU A 18 59.65 -83.71 -26.48
N LEU A 19 58.57 -82.92 -26.49
CA LEU A 19 58.64 -81.47 -26.69
C LEU A 19 58.89 -80.77 -25.35
N ALA A 20 59.97 -80.00 -25.27
CA ALA A 20 60.43 -79.36 -24.03
C ALA A 20 59.35 -78.46 -23.40
N GLU A 21 58.59 -77.75 -24.23
CA GLU A 21 57.57 -76.78 -23.83
C GLU A 21 56.35 -77.46 -23.15
N VAL A 22 56.00 -78.68 -23.57
CA VAL A 22 54.88 -79.45 -22.99
C VAL A 22 55.26 -80.07 -21.64
N ALA A 23 56.51 -80.52 -21.53
CA ALA A 23 57.07 -81.04 -20.28
C ALA A 23 57.24 -79.93 -19.22
N GLU A 24 57.68 -78.74 -19.63
CA GLU A 24 57.78 -77.56 -18.76
C GLU A 24 56.42 -77.12 -18.23
N LEU A 25 55.41 -77.03 -19.10
CA LEU A 25 54.02 -76.75 -18.70
C LEU A 25 53.50 -77.80 -17.71
N GLY A 26 53.72 -79.10 -17.99
CA GLY A 26 53.35 -80.20 -17.10
C GLY A 26 53.96 -80.04 -15.70
N ASN A 27 55.24 -79.67 -15.61
CA ASN A 27 55.93 -79.43 -14.36
C ASN A 27 55.37 -78.24 -13.56
N VAL A 28 55.00 -77.15 -14.23
CA VAL A 28 54.37 -75.99 -13.60
C VAL A 28 52.98 -76.34 -13.07
N LEU A 29 52.16 -77.02 -13.88
CA LEU A 29 50.83 -77.49 -13.45
C LEU A 29 50.91 -78.51 -12.32
N LYS A 30 51.93 -79.37 -12.32
CA LYS A 30 52.18 -80.33 -11.23
C LYS A 30 52.55 -79.63 -9.92
N LYS A 31 53.37 -78.57 -9.96
CA LYS A 31 53.70 -77.75 -8.78
C LYS A 31 52.45 -77.05 -8.21
N LEU A 32 51.59 -76.54 -9.09
CA LEU A 32 50.31 -75.96 -8.69
C LEU A 32 49.35 -77.01 -8.13
N PHE A 33 49.31 -78.21 -8.72
CA PHE A 33 48.47 -79.30 -8.24
C PHE A 33 48.91 -79.83 -6.86
N ILE A 34 50.22 -79.95 -6.60
CA ILE A 34 50.75 -80.37 -5.29
C ILE A 34 50.32 -79.43 -4.17
N THR A 35 50.12 -78.15 -4.48
CA THR A 35 49.62 -77.17 -3.50
C THR A 35 48.24 -77.51 -2.97
N LEU A 36 47.37 -78.14 -3.78
CA LEU A 36 45.99 -78.45 -3.40
C LEU A 36 45.88 -79.61 -2.39
N ASP A 37 46.97 -80.33 -2.10
CA ASP A 37 47.02 -81.50 -1.20
C ASP A 37 45.91 -82.57 -1.40
N ILE A 38 45.40 -82.66 -2.63
CA ILE A 38 44.31 -83.59 -3.01
C ILE A 38 44.87 -84.69 -3.91
N ASN A 39 44.35 -85.91 -3.77
CA ASN A 39 44.74 -87.03 -4.63
C ASN A 39 44.25 -86.80 -6.07
N GLN A 40 45.06 -87.13 -7.08
CA GLN A 40 44.69 -87.05 -8.50
C GLN A 40 43.34 -87.74 -8.82
N SER A 41 43.00 -88.82 -8.11
CA SER A 41 41.74 -89.54 -8.28
C SER A 41 40.52 -88.76 -7.75
N GLN A 42 40.73 -87.96 -6.71
CA GLN A 42 39.70 -87.09 -6.13
C GLN A 42 39.52 -85.83 -7.00
N TYR A 43 40.62 -85.22 -7.44
CA TYR A 43 40.57 -84.07 -8.36
C TYR A 43 39.89 -84.43 -9.69
N ALA A 44 40.26 -85.57 -10.29
CA ALA A 44 39.63 -86.09 -11.51
C ALA A 44 38.10 -86.23 -11.39
N ARG A 45 37.59 -86.69 -10.23
CA ARG A 45 36.15 -86.76 -9.96
C ARG A 45 35.50 -85.37 -9.84
N ARG A 46 36.18 -84.42 -9.19
CA ARG A 46 35.69 -83.04 -8.99
C ARG A 46 35.53 -82.27 -10.30
N ILE A 47 36.44 -82.49 -11.25
CA ILE A 47 36.39 -81.84 -12.58
C ILE A 47 35.71 -82.72 -13.65
N HIS A 48 35.17 -83.88 -13.29
CA HIS A 48 34.54 -84.86 -14.17
C HIS A 48 35.41 -85.32 -15.37
N ILE A 49 36.70 -85.53 -15.14
CA ILE A 49 37.65 -86.02 -16.16
C ILE A 49 38.25 -87.35 -15.70
N ASP A 50 38.60 -88.24 -16.62
CA ASP A 50 39.26 -89.51 -16.29
C ASP A 50 40.63 -89.29 -15.61
N LYS A 51 40.93 -90.09 -14.58
CA LYS A 51 42.19 -90.04 -13.83
C LYS A 51 43.40 -90.18 -14.76
N SER A 52 43.32 -91.03 -15.79
CA SER A 52 44.44 -91.20 -16.73
C SER A 52 44.69 -89.95 -17.55
N THR A 53 43.65 -89.14 -17.81
CA THR A 53 43.76 -87.88 -18.56
C THR A 53 44.40 -86.79 -17.70
N VAL A 54 44.01 -86.68 -16.43
CA VAL A 54 44.64 -85.76 -15.47
C VAL A 54 46.12 -86.10 -15.27
N SER A 55 46.43 -87.38 -15.09
CA SER A 55 47.82 -87.84 -14.95
C SER A 55 48.65 -87.47 -16.18
N ARG A 56 48.11 -87.64 -17.39
CA ARG A 56 48.79 -87.30 -18.65
C ARG A 56 48.99 -85.81 -18.86
N TYR A 57 48.08 -84.97 -18.36
CA TYR A 57 48.22 -83.51 -18.39
C TYR A 57 49.29 -83.03 -17.41
N LEU A 58 49.32 -83.57 -16.18
CA LEU A 58 50.30 -83.21 -15.15
C LEU A 58 51.70 -83.79 -15.41
N SER A 59 51.80 -84.89 -16.18
CA SER A 59 53.08 -85.47 -16.61
C SER A 59 53.64 -84.85 -17.90
N GLY A 60 52.94 -83.90 -18.53
CA GLY A 60 53.37 -83.30 -19.80
C GLY A 60 53.30 -84.26 -20.99
N THR A 61 52.62 -85.41 -20.87
CA THR A 61 52.47 -86.40 -21.96
C THR A 61 51.34 -86.02 -22.93
N ARG A 62 50.40 -85.19 -22.48
CA ARG A 62 49.30 -84.65 -23.30
C ARG A 62 49.11 -83.17 -22.96
N LEU A 63 48.84 -82.36 -23.97
CA LEU A 63 48.54 -80.94 -23.77
C LEU A 63 47.17 -80.78 -23.07
N PRO A 64 47.09 -80.07 -21.94
CA PRO A 64 45.83 -79.79 -21.25
C PRO A 64 44.97 -78.79 -22.02
N THR A 65 43.63 -78.91 -21.91
CA THR A 65 42.71 -77.92 -22.45
C THR A 65 42.73 -76.62 -21.64
N LYS A 66 42.30 -75.52 -22.25
CA LYS A 66 42.26 -74.20 -21.60
C LYS A 66 41.39 -74.21 -20.34
N GLU A 67 40.25 -74.89 -20.39
CA GLU A 67 39.31 -75.01 -19.28
C GLU A 67 39.93 -75.78 -18.11
N PHE A 68 40.75 -76.79 -18.39
CA PHE A 68 41.46 -77.55 -17.35
C PHE A 68 42.48 -76.68 -16.62
N VAL A 69 43.27 -75.89 -17.36
CA VAL A 69 44.27 -74.97 -16.78
C VAL A 69 43.59 -73.86 -15.98
N GLN A 70 42.54 -73.25 -16.53
CA GLN A 70 41.78 -72.20 -15.83
C GLN A 70 41.12 -72.72 -14.55
N ARG A 71 40.52 -73.92 -14.60
CA ARG A 71 39.86 -74.53 -13.44
C ARG A 71 40.87 -74.95 -12.35
N LEU A 72 42.03 -75.47 -12.74
CA LEU A 72 43.11 -75.77 -11.79
C LEU A 72 43.61 -74.49 -11.09
N VAL A 73 43.79 -73.40 -11.84
CA VAL A 73 44.17 -72.11 -11.27
C VAL A 73 43.10 -71.58 -10.32
N SER A 74 41.82 -71.61 -10.71
CA SER A 74 40.72 -71.17 -9.84
C SER A 74 40.60 -72.00 -8.57
N GLU A 75 40.73 -73.33 -8.64
CA GLU A 75 40.68 -74.18 -7.46
C GLU A 75 41.88 -73.93 -6.51
N VAL A 76 43.05 -73.57 -7.04
CA VAL A 76 44.22 -73.16 -6.22
C VAL A 76 43.98 -71.81 -5.54
N GLU A 77 43.29 -70.87 -6.20
CA GLU A 77 42.91 -69.59 -5.58
C GLU A 77 41.87 -69.76 -4.47
N GLU A 78 40.90 -70.66 -4.68
CA GLU A 78 39.86 -70.99 -3.69
C GLU A 78 40.47 -71.66 -2.45
N ASP A 79 41.39 -72.62 -2.63
CA ASP A 79 42.03 -73.35 -1.54
C ASP A 79 42.99 -72.47 -0.72
N ARG A 80 43.71 -71.54 -1.38
CA ARG A 80 44.60 -70.58 -0.70
C ARG A 80 43.88 -69.34 -0.15
N GLY A 81 42.64 -69.08 -0.55
CA GLY A 81 41.85 -67.90 -0.16
C GLY A 81 42.43 -66.56 -0.62
N VAL A 82 43.46 -66.55 -1.47
CA VAL A 82 44.13 -65.35 -1.99
C VAL A 82 44.26 -65.47 -3.51
N PRO A 83 43.84 -64.44 -4.28
CA PRO A 83 43.98 -64.47 -5.72
C PRO A 83 45.46 -64.49 -6.11
N LEU A 84 45.81 -65.37 -7.05
CA LEU A 84 47.13 -65.43 -7.66
C LEU A 84 47.44 -64.09 -8.34
N GLN A 85 48.67 -63.62 -8.16
CA GLN A 85 49.17 -62.41 -8.83
C GLN A 85 48.95 -62.52 -10.34
N ARG A 86 48.55 -61.39 -10.96
CA ARG A 86 48.19 -61.33 -12.38
C ARG A 86 49.36 -61.80 -13.26
N GLU A 87 50.57 -61.44 -12.87
CA GLU A 87 51.83 -61.79 -13.52
C GLU A 87 52.04 -63.32 -13.53
N ALA A 88 51.67 -64.03 -12.45
CA ALA A 88 51.77 -65.48 -12.38
C ALA A 88 50.74 -66.19 -13.29
N LYS A 89 49.51 -65.65 -13.38
CA LYS A 89 48.48 -66.17 -14.30
C LYS A 89 48.88 -65.97 -15.75
N GLU A 90 49.43 -64.81 -16.09
CA GLU A 90 49.93 -64.50 -17.42
C GLU A 90 51.12 -65.39 -17.80
N ALA A 91 52.02 -65.69 -16.86
CA ALA A 91 53.13 -66.63 -17.08
C ALA A 91 52.65 -68.06 -17.37
N ILE A 92 51.69 -68.59 -16.59
CA ILE A 92 51.11 -69.94 -16.83
C ILE A 92 50.38 -69.99 -18.17
N HIS A 93 49.64 -68.93 -18.53
CA HIS A 93 48.94 -68.85 -19.80
C HIS A 93 49.90 -68.72 -20.99
N GLY A 94 50.99 -67.96 -20.84
CA GLY A 94 52.05 -67.83 -21.84
C GLY A 94 52.77 -69.17 -22.09
N GLN A 95 53.06 -69.92 -21.03
CA GLN A 95 53.63 -71.28 -21.14
C GLN A 95 52.66 -72.27 -21.82
N TRP A 96 51.36 -72.15 -21.56
CA TRP A 96 50.35 -72.94 -22.26
C TRP A 96 50.26 -72.60 -23.75
N LEU A 97 50.30 -71.32 -24.12
CA LEU A 97 50.32 -70.89 -25.52
C LEU A 97 51.60 -71.35 -26.25
N ALA A 98 52.77 -71.27 -25.60
CA ALA A 98 54.03 -71.77 -26.17
C ALA A 98 53.98 -73.29 -26.44
N ALA A 99 53.44 -74.07 -25.50
CA ALA A 99 53.23 -75.50 -25.69
C ALA A 99 52.19 -75.83 -26.78
N LEU A 100 51.15 -75.00 -26.92
CA LEU A 100 50.13 -75.12 -27.96
C LEU A 100 50.69 -74.80 -29.35
N GLN A 101 51.58 -73.80 -29.48
CA GLN A 101 52.22 -73.39 -30.74
C GLN A 101 52.99 -74.54 -31.41
N VAL A 102 53.70 -75.34 -30.60
CA VAL A 102 54.50 -76.47 -31.10
C VAL A 102 53.64 -77.71 -31.38
N CYS A 103 52.57 -77.92 -30.60
CA CYS A 103 51.71 -79.10 -30.73
C CYS A 103 50.63 -78.98 -31.81
N ASP A 104 50.02 -77.80 -31.97
CA ASP A 104 48.93 -77.51 -32.90
C ASP A 104 48.93 -76.01 -33.29
N PRO A 105 49.61 -75.65 -34.40
CA PRO A 105 49.73 -74.25 -34.81
C PRO A 105 48.39 -73.63 -35.26
N ALA A 106 47.42 -74.44 -35.70
CA ALA A 106 46.10 -73.95 -36.10
C ALA A 106 45.29 -73.50 -34.87
N GLU A 107 45.27 -74.31 -33.82
CA GLU A 107 44.59 -73.98 -32.56
C GLU A 107 45.27 -72.80 -31.84
N HIS A 108 46.61 -72.72 -31.88
CA HIS A 108 47.36 -71.56 -31.37
C HIS A 108 46.94 -70.24 -32.05
N THR A 109 46.81 -70.26 -33.38
CA THR A 109 46.37 -69.09 -34.16
C THR A 109 44.95 -68.68 -33.78
N LEU A 110 44.06 -69.65 -33.61
CA LEU A 110 42.68 -69.44 -33.23
C LEU A 110 42.57 -68.81 -31.82
N GLU A 111 43.33 -69.32 -30.85
CA GLU A 111 43.34 -68.77 -29.49
C GLU A 111 43.97 -67.38 -29.41
N THR A 112 44.99 -67.10 -30.21
CA THR A 112 45.58 -65.76 -30.34
C THR A 112 44.55 -64.77 -30.89
N LEU A 113 43.83 -65.13 -31.96
CA LEU A 113 42.76 -64.31 -32.52
C LEU A 113 41.60 -64.11 -31.54
N ARG A 114 41.22 -65.13 -30.76
CA ARG A 114 40.23 -65.00 -29.68
C ARG A 114 40.69 -64.03 -28.60
N ALA A 115 41.96 -64.09 -28.21
CA ALA A 115 42.54 -63.18 -27.22
C ALA A 115 42.62 -61.73 -27.74
N GLU A 116 42.97 -61.53 -29.02
CA GLU A 116 42.93 -60.22 -29.69
C GLU A 116 41.51 -59.67 -29.81
N LEU A 117 40.54 -60.49 -30.20
CA LEU A 117 39.14 -60.09 -30.25
C LEU A 117 38.63 -59.69 -28.86
N ALA A 118 38.96 -60.45 -27.81
CA ALA A 118 38.60 -60.12 -26.44
C ALA A 118 39.26 -58.81 -25.98
N ARG A 119 40.53 -58.56 -26.34
CA ARG A 119 41.21 -57.29 -26.08
C ARG A 119 40.55 -56.13 -26.82
N SER A 120 40.28 -56.29 -28.11
CA SER A 120 39.62 -55.28 -28.94
C SER A 120 38.23 -54.93 -28.41
N LYS A 121 37.42 -55.94 -28.05
CA LYS A 121 36.10 -55.72 -27.40
C LYS A 121 36.22 -54.93 -26.10
N ARG A 122 37.13 -55.30 -25.20
CA ARG A 122 37.37 -54.54 -23.96
C ARG A 122 37.82 -53.10 -24.22
N ASN A 123 38.67 -52.88 -25.23
CA ASN A 123 39.11 -51.55 -25.62
C ASN A 123 37.96 -50.72 -26.20
N ALA A 124 37.12 -51.31 -27.04
CA ALA A 124 35.93 -50.67 -27.60
C ALA A 124 34.92 -50.31 -26.50
N GLU A 125 34.66 -51.20 -25.55
CA GLU A 125 33.81 -50.90 -24.38
C GLU A 125 34.38 -49.76 -23.53
N ARG A 126 35.69 -49.76 -23.28
CA ARG A 126 36.35 -48.68 -22.54
C ARG A 126 36.25 -47.34 -23.27
N ALA A 127 36.51 -47.34 -24.58
CA ALA A 127 36.38 -46.15 -25.41
C ALA A 127 34.93 -45.64 -25.44
N HIS A 128 33.96 -46.55 -25.57
CA HIS A 128 32.54 -46.19 -25.55
C HIS A 128 32.12 -45.55 -24.23
N ARG A 129 32.50 -46.13 -23.08
CA ARG A 129 32.25 -45.52 -21.76
C ARG A 129 32.91 -44.15 -21.63
N ASN A 130 34.10 -43.98 -22.20
CA ASN A 130 34.78 -42.68 -22.18
C ASN A 130 34.06 -41.65 -23.05
N VAL A 131 33.59 -42.03 -24.24
CA VAL A 131 32.80 -41.16 -25.12
C VAL A 131 31.50 -40.75 -24.42
N GLU A 132 30.79 -41.68 -23.79
CA GLU A 132 29.59 -41.36 -23.02
C GLU A 132 29.88 -40.39 -21.86
N ALA A 133 30.97 -40.60 -21.12
CA ALA A 133 31.38 -39.71 -20.04
C ALA A 133 31.72 -38.31 -20.55
N LEU A 134 32.41 -38.21 -21.69
CA LEU A 134 32.74 -36.94 -22.34
C LEU A 134 31.50 -36.23 -22.87
N HIS A 135 30.54 -36.95 -23.46
CA HIS A 135 29.26 -36.36 -23.88
C HIS A 135 28.48 -35.81 -22.69
N ARG A 136 28.37 -36.56 -21.59
CA ARG A 136 27.70 -36.05 -20.37
C ARG A 136 28.39 -34.81 -19.81
N LEU A 137 29.72 -34.79 -19.81
CA LEU A 137 30.48 -33.63 -19.34
C LEU A 137 30.30 -32.43 -20.28
N LEU A 138 30.26 -32.66 -21.59
CA LEU A 138 29.99 -31.63 -22.59
C LEU A 138 28.59 -31.05 -22.40
N GLU A 139 27.55 -31.88 -22.32
CA GLU A 139 26.17 -31.46 -22.05
C GLU A 139 26.07 -30.65 -20.75
N GLN A 140 26.74 -31.11 -19.69
CA GLN A 140 26.80 -30.37 -18.43
C GLN A 140 27.45 -29.00 -18.63
N LYS A 141 28.61 -28.92 -19.30
CA LYS A 141 29.33 -27.66 -19.52
C LYS A 141 28.60 -26.71 -20.44
N GLU A 142 27.91 -27.22 -21.45
CA GLU A 142 27.03 -26.44 -22.31
C GLU A 142 25.87 -25.88 -21.49
N SER A 143 25.24 -26.68 -20.62
CA SER A 143 24.16 -26.19 -19.75
C SER A 143 24.62 -25.10 -18.78
N GLU A 144 25.81 -25.25 -18.18
CA GLU A 144 26.42 -24.25 -17.31
C GLU A 144 26.73 -22.95 -18.09
N ALA A 145 27.22 -23.07 -19.33
CA ALA A 145 27.51 -21.91 -20.17
C ALA A 145 26.24 -21.15 -20.59
N HIS A 146 25.15 -21.86 -20.92
CA HIS A 146 23.86 -21.24 -21.22
C HIS A 146 23.28 -20.53 -20.00
N ALA A 147 23.30 -21.17 -18.83
CA ALA A 147 22.83 -20.55 -17.59
C ALA A 147 23.62 -19.26 -17.27
N ALA A 148 24.96 -19.29 -17.41
CA ALA A 148 25.79 -18.12 -17.22
C ALA A 148 25.50 -16.99 -18.25
N ALA A 149 25.18 -17.34 -19.50
CA ALA A 149 24.80 -16.37 -20.54
C ALA A 149 23.42 -15.73 -20.26
N ASP A 150 22.47 -16.50 -19.76
CA ASP A 150 21.16 -16.01 -19.34
C ASP A 150 21.29 -15.05 -18.15
N ASP A 151 22.11 -15.41 -17.15
CA ASP A 151 22.38 -14.55 -16.00
C ASP A 151 23.07 -13.24 -16.41
N LEU A 152 24.04 -13.28 -17.32
CA LEU A 152 24.66 -12.06 -17.87
C LEU A 152 23.65 -11.19 -18.62
N THR A 153 22.71 -11.79 -19.34
CA THR A 153 21.67 -11.06 -20.06
C THR A 153 20.71 -10.39 -19.08
N ARG A 154 20.30 -11.09 -18.02
CA ARG A 154 19.49 -10.53 -16.93
C ARG A 154 20.18 -9.36 -16.24
N LEU A 155 21.44 -9.53 -15.82
CA LEU A 155 22.22 -8.47 -15.19
C LEU A 155 22.36 -7.23 -16.08
N ARG A 156 22.50 -7.41 -17.40
CA ARG A 156 22.54 -6.29 -18.35
C ARG A 156 21.21 -5.56 -18.45
N LEU A 157 20.09 -6.28 -18.43
CA LEU A 157 18.76 -5.68 -18.43
C LEU A 157 18.52 -4.90 -17.14
N ASP A 158 18.86 -5.48 -15.99
CA ASP A 158 18.72 -4.86 -14.67
C ASP A 158 19.56 -3.56 -14.58
N TRP A 159 20.83 -3.60 -14.98
CA TRP A 159 21.67 -2.40 -15.05
C TRP A 159 21.16 -1.34 -16.03
N SER A 160 20.56 -1.75 -17.16
CA SER A 160 19.96 -0.79 -18.08
C SER A 160 18.75 -0.12 -17.44
N ALA A 161 17.90 -0.87 -16.72
CA ALA A 161 16.75 -0.35 -16.01
C ALA A 161 17.18 0.63 -14.90
N GLU A 162 18.17 0.26 -14.08
CA GLU A 162 18.75 1.12 -13.03
C GLU A 162 19.30 2.43 -13.60
N ARG A 163 20.07 2.37 -14.70
CA ARG A 163 20.57 3.60 -15.35
C ARG A 163 19.45 4.49 -15.86
N THR A 164 18.39 3.92 -16.43
CA THR A 164 17.25 4.73 -16.85
C THR A 164 16.48 5.33 -15.67
N ALA A 165 16.33 4.60 -14.57
CA ALA A 165 15.70 5.09 -13.36
C ALA A 165 16.49 6.24 -12.74
N ALA A 166 17.81 6.07 -12.56
CA ALA A 166 18.71 7.10 -12.05
C ALA A 166 18.72 8.35 -12.95
N SER A 167 18.68 8.17 -14.28
CA SER A 167 18.61 9.30 -15.22
C SER A 167 17.30 10.08 -15.10
N ARG A 168 16.17 9.38 -14.88
CA ARG A 168 14.86 10.03 -14.65
C ARG A 168 14.84 10.79 -13.34
N GLU A 169 15.34 10.19 -12.27
CA GLU A 169 15.46 10.84 -10.96
C GLU A 169 16.33 12.11 -11.05
N GLN A 170 17.47 12.02 -11.75
CA GLN A 170 18.32 13.19 -11.97
C GLN A 170 17.61 14.30 -12.77
N LEU A 171 16.78 13.94 -13.77
CA LEU A 171 15.99 14.90 -14.53
C LEU A 171 14.92 15.57 -13.64
N GLN A 172 14.24 14.79 -12.79
CA GLN A 172 13.25 15.29 -11.85
C GLN A 172 13.87 16.26 -10.84
N LEU A 173 15.00 15.89 -10.22
CA LEU A 173 15.72 16.76 -9.30
C LEU A 173 16.17 18.07 -9.96
N ARG A 174 16.58 18.03 -11.24
CA ARG A 174 16.90 19.24 -12.01
C ARG A 174 15.67 20.11 -12.23
N GLN A 175 14.54 19.52 -12.64
CA GLN A 175 13.28 20.25 -12.81
C GLN A 175 12.79 20.88 -11.51
N GLU A 176 12.92 20.18 -10.39
CA GLU A 176 12.61 20.69 -9.06
C GLU A 176 13.52 21.88 -8.70
N CYS A 177 14.83 21.74 -8.90
CA CYS A 177 15.79 22.85 -8.69
C CYS A 177 15.45 24.07 -9.54
N ASP A 178 15.14 23.88 -10.82
CA ASP A 178 14.79 24.97 -11.74
C ASP A 178 13.47 25.65 -11.32
N SER A 179 12.49 24.85 -10.86
CA SER A 179 11.20 25.36 -10.36
C SER A 179 11.36 26.16 -9.07
N LEU A 180 12.21 25.69 -8.14
CA LEU A 180 12.53 26.38 -6.90
C LEU A 180 13.32 27.66 -7.16
N SER A 181 14.26 27.63 -8.11
CA SER A 181 14.99 28.84 -8.52
C SER A 181 14.05 29.88 -9.12
N SER A 182 13.13 29.46 -10.00
CA SER A 182 12.13 30.33 -10.61
C SER A 182 11.18 30.92 -9.57
N SER A 183 10.74 30.12 -8.59
CA SER A 183 9.92 30.58 -7.47
C SER A 183 10.67 31.59 -6.60
N ARG A 184 11.93 31.32 -6.28
CA ARG A 184 12.79 32.25 -5.54
C ARG A 184 12.93 33.59 -6.26
N GLU A 185 13.17 33.57 -7.58
CA GLU A 185 13.26 34.79 -8.39
C GLU A 185 11.93 35.56 -8.47
N ALA A 186 10.80 34.86 -8.52
CA ALA A 186 9.48 35.48 -8.46
C ALA A 186 9.23 36.16 -7.11
N LEU A 187 9.52 35.47 -6.01
CA LEU A 187 9.38 36.02 -4.65
C LEU A 187 10.31 37.22 -4.42
N LEU A 188 11.54 37.18 -4.93
CA LEU A 188 12.46 38.33 -4.83
C LEU A 188 11.93 39.56 -5.60
N ARG A 189 11.30 39.34 -6.77
CA ARG A 189 10.64 40.42 -7.52
C ARG A 189 9.43 40.98 -6.78
N GLU A 190 8.62 40.12 -6.18
CA GLU A 190 7.46 40.54 -5.37
C GLU A 190 7.90 41.34 -4.13
N ILE A 191 8.94 40.89 -3.43
CA ILE A 191 9.51 41.63 -2.30
C ILE A 191 9.97 43.02 -2.73
N GLU A 192 10.62 43.14 -3.89
CA GLU A 192 11.08 44.45 -4.36
C GLU A 192 9.92 45.36 -4.76
N GLN A 193 8.86 44.81 -5.38
CA GLN A 193 7.63 45.54 -5.67
C GLN A 193 6.97 46.04 -4.37
N LEU A 194 6.79 45.18 -3.38
CA LEU A 194 6.18 45.53 -2.10
C LEU A 194 6.99 46.60 -1.34
N LYS A 195 8.32 46.60 -1.48
CA LYS A 195 9.15 47.69 -0.93
C LYS A 195 8.90 49.01 -1.62
N GLU A 196 8.72 49.02 -2.94
CA GLU A 196 8.41 50.26 -3.66
C GLU A 196 7.01 50.76 -3.32
N ASP A 197 6.02 49.86 -3.29
CA ASP A 197 4.66 50.19 -2.86
C ASP A 197 4.64 50.75 -1.43
N LEU A 198 5.46 50.19 -0.53
CA LEU A 198 5.62 50.71 0.83
C LEU A 198 6.21 52.12 0.84
N ARG A 199 7.27 52.37 0.07
CA ARG A 199 7.85 53.72 -0.06
C ARG A 199 6.83 54.71 -0.62
N GLU A 200 6.01 54.29 -1.58
CA GLU A 200 4.95 55.13 -2.14
C GLU A 200 3.86 55.44 -1.11
N ALA A 201 3.39 54.43 -0.38
CA ALA A 201 2.41 54.61 0.69
C ALA A 201 2.94 55.53 1.80
N GLU A 202 4.22 55.41 2.16
CA GLU A 202 4.89 56.31 3.10
C GLU A 202 4.93 57.77 2.59
N ARG A 203 5.23 57.97 1.30
CA ARG A 203 5.16 59.30 0.66
C ARG A 203 3.75 59.88 0.70
N GLN A 204 2.76 59.12 0.25
CA GLN A 204 1.34 59.53 0.25
C GLN A 204 0.85 59.85 1.67
N ARG A 205 1.26 59.06 2.66
CA ARG A 205 0.96 59.32 4.07
C ARG A 205 1.57 60.64 4.53
N ALA A 206 2.85 60.89 4.23
CA ALA A 206 3.51 62.13 4.60
C ALA A 206 2.82 63.35 3.94
N GLU A 207 2.46 63.25 2.67
CA GLU A 207 1.69 64.28 1.96
C GLU A 207 0.31 64.52 2.59
N ALA A 208 -0.41 63.45 2.93
CA ALA A 208 -1.71 63.54 3.59
C ALA A 208 -1.60 64.11 5.01
N GLU A 209 -0.53 63.82 5.75
CA GLU A 209 -0.25 64.41 7.06
C GLU A 209 0.01 65.91 6.93
N VAL A 210 0.82 66.35 5.97
CA VAL A 210 1.05 67.77 5.67
C VAL A 210 -0.27 68.45 5.29
N HIS A 211 -1.03 67.88 4.37
CA HIS A 211 -2.32 68.44 3.94
C HIS A 211 -3.33 68.50 5.08
N ARG A 212 -3.37 67.48 5.94
CA ARG A 212 -4.20 67.46 7.14
C ARG A 212 -3.81 68.59 8.10
N HIS A 213 -2.51 68.84 8.28
CA HIS A 213 -2.05 69.98 9.09
C HIS A 213 -2.51 71.32 8.48
N GLU A 214 -2.35 71.51 7.18
CA GLU A 214 -2.83 72.71 6.48
C GLU A 214 -4.34 72.92 6.62
N LEU A 215 -5.12 71.84 6.41
CA LEU A 215 -6.57 71.86 6.58
C LEU A 215 -6.95 72.13 8.03
N ARG A 216 -6.25 71.54 9.01
CA ARG A 216 -6.49 71.79 10.43
C ARG A 216 -6.24 73.25 10.77
N ASP A 217 -5.15 73.83 10.27
CA ASP A 217 -4.85 75.25 10.48
C ASP A 217 -5.87 76.17 9.80
N ARG A 218 -6.42 75.72 8.66
CA ARG A 218 -7.50 76.44 7.97
C ARG A 218 -8.83 76.31 8.70
N VAL A 219 -9.17 75.12 9.21
CA VAL A 219 -10.36 74.89 10.03
C VAL A 219 -10.25 75.66 11.33
N LEU A 220 -9.10 75.65 12.01
CA LEU A 220 -8.89 76.44 13.22
C LEU A 220 -9.13 77.93 12.97
N ARG A 221 -8.58 78.47 11.87
CA ARG A 221 -8.85 79.86 11.45
C ARG A 221 -10.32 80.11 11.16
N LEU A 222 -10.98 79.19 10.43
CA LEU A 222 -12.41 79.31 10.13
C LEU A 222 -13.28 79.12 11.36
N GLU A 223 -12.89 78.26 12.31
CA GLU A 223 -13.53 78.03 13.60
C GLU A 223 -13.33 79.23 14.52
N GLU A 224 -12.18 79.91 14.49
CA GLU A 224 -11.99 81.21 15.15
C GLU A 224 -12.92 82.25 14.52
N GLU A 225 -12.94 82.37 13.18
CA GLU A 225 -13.85 83.25 12.46
C GLU A 225 -15.35 82.90 12.65
N LEU A 226 -15.68 81.62 12.87
CA LEU A 226 -17.03 81.10 13.10
C LEU A 226 -17.42 81.17 14.58
N ALA A 227 -16.51 80.95 15.53
CA ALA A 227 -16.74 81.17 16.95
C ALA A 227 -16.89 82.66 17.26
N GLU A 228 -16.26 83.52 16.46
CA GLU A 228 -16.53 84.96 16.42
C GLU A 228 -17.89 85.30 15.76
N ARG A 229 -18.46 84.39 14.96
CA ARG A 229 -19.72 84.61 14.21
C ARG A 229 -20.97 83.92 14.77
N GLU A 230 -20.92 82.73 15.38
CA GLU A 230 -22.12 82.02 15.86
C GLU A 230 -21.88 81.00 17.01
N PRO A 231 -22.88 80.83 17.91
CA PRO A 231 -22.87 79.86 19.01
C PRO A 231 -23.42 78.47 18.60
N THR A 232 -22.74 77.40 19.07
CA THR A 232 -23.23 76.02 19.29
C THR A 232 -23.85 75.20 18.14
N GLY A 233 -23.07 74.21 17.67
CA GLY A 233 -23.50 72.80 17.61
C GLY A 233 -23.81 72.22 16.22
N THR A 234 -23.07 71.18 15.80
CA THR A 234 -23.51 70.12 14.86
C THR A 234 -22.39 69.09 14.57
N ALA A 235 -22.06 68.23 15.53
CA ALA A 235 -21.36 66.96 15.24
C ALA A 235 -21.68 65.93 16.33
N GLY A 236 -22.64 65.04 16.06
CA GLY A 236 -23.08 63.99 16.99
C GLY A 236 -24.58 63.65 16.93
N THR A 237 -25.22 63.80 15.76
CA THR A 237 -26.67 63.72 15.60
C THR A 237 -27.23 62.30 15.57
N ALA A 238 -26.53 61.29 15.03
CA ALA A 238 -27.10 59.94 14.85
C ALA A 238 -27.37 59.19 16.18
N ALA A 239 -26.58 59.42 17.22
CA ALA A 239 -26.79 58.81 18.55
C ALA A 239 -27.82 59.54 19.42
N ARG A 240 -28.26 60.75 19.01
CA ARG A 240 -29.15 61.61 19.80
C ARG A 240 -30.57 61.71 19.24
N ILE A 241 -30.80 61.21 18.02
CA ILE A 241 -32.13 61.20 17.40
C ILE A 241 -32.95 60.01 17.96
N PRO A 242 -34.15 60.26 18.52
CA PRO A 242 -35.08 59.22 18.94
C PRO A 242 -35.30 58.14 17.86
N LEU A 243 -35.48 56.89 18.27
CA LEU A 243 -35.54 55.73 17.36
C LEU A 243 -36.64 55.86 16.29
N ASP A 244 -37.81 56.38 16.67
CA ASP A 244 -38.94 56.64 15.79
C ASP A 244 -38.63 57.68 14.69
N VAL A 245 -37.92 58.74 15.06
CA VAL A 245 -37.47 59.77 14.10
C VAL A 245 -36.43 59.19 13.15
N PHE A 246 -35.52 58.34 13.64
CA PHE A 246 -34.53 57.66 12.81
C PHE A 246 -35.17 56.67 11.83
N GLN A 247 -36.16 55.89 12.26
CA GLN A 247 -36.94 55.02 11.39
C GLN A 247 -37.67 55.80 10.28
N ALA A 248 -38.28 56.93 10.63
CA ALA A 248 -38.94 57.81 9.66
C ALA A 248 -37.95 58.40 8.65
N GLN A 249 -36.75 58.77 9.10
CA GLN A 249 -35.68 59.25 8.23
C GLN A 249 -35.23 58.16 7.23
N LEU A 250 -35.02 56.93 7.68
CA LEU A 250 -34.66 55.81 6.78
C LEU A 250 -35.74 55.54 5.73
N LEU A 251 -37.03 55.58 6.11
CA LEU A 251 -38.13 55.45 5.15
C LEU A 251 -38.16 56.58 4.13
N ARG A 252 -37.81 57.80 4.54
CA ARG A 252 -37.72 58.94 3.64
C ARG A 252 -36.58 58.74 2.65
N MET A 253 -35.38 58.41 3.13
CA MET A 253 -34.21 58.13 2.29
C MET A 253 -34.48 57.01 1.28
N TRP A 254 -35.18 55.93 1.65
CA TRP A 254 -35.54 54.88 0.69
C TRP A 254 -36.59 55.31 -0.33
N LYS A 255 -37.52 56.20 0.03
CA LYS A 255 -38.48 56.78 -0.93
C LYS A 255 -37.80 57.75 -1.90
N GLU A 256 -36.76 58.43 -1.43
CA GLU A 256 -35.93 59.36 -2.21
C GLU A 256 -34.80 58.65 -2.96
N GLU A 257 -34.72 57.32 -2.88
CA GLU A 257 -33.68 56.47 -3.49
C GLU A 257 -32.24 56.76 -3.02
N GLU A 258 -32.08 57.40 -1.85
CA GLU A 258 -30.80 57.66 -1.15
C GLU A 258 -30.31 56.39 -0.41
N PHE A 259 -30.13 55.29 -1.15
CA PHE A 259 -29.74 54.00 -0.57
C PHE A 259 -28.35 53.99 0.10
N PRO A 260 -27.30 54.65 -0.45
CA PRO A 260 -25.98 54.69 0.17
C PRO A 260 -25.99 55.38 1.55
N GLU A 261 -26.71 56.49 1.66
CA GLU A 261 -26.88 57.26 2.88
C GLU A 261 -27.63 56.45 3.93
N ALA A 262 -28.74 55.81 3.55
CA ALA A 262 -29.49 54.93 4.44
C ALA A 262 -28.67 53.72 4.92
N ALA A 263 -27.84 53.13 4.05
CA ALA A 263 -26.95 52.03 4.42
C ALA A 263 -25.84 52.48 5.39
N ARG A 264 -25.27 53.67 5.18
CA ARG A 264 -24.30 54.28 6.09
C ARG A 264 -24.91 54.53 7.47
N ASP A 265 -26.09 55.13 7.51
CA ASP A 265 -26.82 55.42 8.74
C ASP A 265 -27.19 54.13 9.49
N LEU A 266 -27.60 53.07 8.78
CA LEU A 266 -27.83 51.75 9.36
C LEU A 266 -26.55 51.12 9.92
N THR A 267 -25.42 51.26 9.23
CA THR A 267 -24.12 50.75 9.70
C THR A 267 -23.70 51.48 10.98
N GLU A 268 -23.86 52.80 11.02
CA GLU A 268 -23.57 53.61 12.21
C GLU A 268 -24.49 53.23 13.38
N ALA A 269 -25.79 53.06 13.12
CA ALA A 269 -26.76 52.60 14.11
C ALA A 269 -26.42 51.20 14.64
N ALA A 270 -25.95 50.29 13.78
CA ALA A 270 -25.54 48.94 14.15
C ALA A 270 -24.41 48.95 15.19
N TRP A 271 -23.52 49.96 15.18
CA TRP A 271 -22.42 50.10 16.14
C TRP A 271 -22.77 50.97 17.36
N VAL A 272 -23.40 52.13 17.18
CA VAL A 272 -23.53 53.16 18.23
C VAL A 272 -24.75 52.98 19.13
N ARG A 273 -25.87 52.47 18.61
CA ARG A 273 -27.15 52.47 19.37
C ARG A 273 -27.19 51.44 20.51
N PRO A 274 -28.02 51.61 21.55
CA PRO A 274 -28.26 50.57 22.54
C PRO A 274 -28.79 49.27 21.93
N LEU A 275 -28.49 48.12 22.54
CA LEU A 275 -28.94 46.82 22.03
C LEU A 275 -30.47 46.67 21.97
N ASP A 276 -31.22 47.40 22.81
CA ASP A 276 -32.69 47.45 22.79
C ASP A 276 -33.20 48.08 21.49
N GLU A 277 -32.59 49.20 21.10
CA GLU A 277 -32.92 49.90 19.87
C GLU A 277 -32.48 49.11 18.64
N VAL A 278 -31.32 48.44 18.68
CA VAL A 278 -30.88 47.58 17.58
C VAL A 278 -31.84 46.41 17.36
N ALA A 279 -32.33 45.77 18.44
CA ALA A 279 -33.32 44.71 18.32
C ALA A 279 -34.64 45.24 17.73
N ALA A 280 -35.11 46.41 18.21
CA ALA A 280 -36.29 47.06 17.66
C ALA A 280 -36.11 47.49 16.18
N LEU A 281 -34.89 47.86 15.77
CA LEU A 281 -34.56 48.12 14.36
C LEU A 281 -34.65 46.86 13.52
N VAL A 282 -34.21 45.70 14.00
CA VAL A 282 -34.39 44.43 13.27
C VAL A 282 -35.87 44.12 13.08
N ASP A 283 -36.69 44.27 14.13
CA ASP A 283 -38.14 44.09 14.05
C ASP A 283 -38.77 45.02 13.02
N TRP A 284 -38.35 46.28 13.04
CA TRP A 284 -38.83 47.30 12.12
C TRP A 284 -38.40 47.03 10.68
N LEU A 285 -37.14 46.65 10.46
CA LEU A 285 -36.59 46.28 9.16
C LEU A 285 -37.27 45.04 8.59
N ALA A 286 -37.72 44.10 9.43
CA ALA A 286 -38.48 42.94 8.97
C ALA A 286 -39.87 43.30 8.42
N ILE A 287 -40.42 44.45 8.82
CA ILE A 287 -41.72 44.93 8.34
C ILE A 287 -41.55 45.85 7.13
N HIS A 288 -40.51 46.69 7.11
CA HIS A 288 -40.38 47.79 6.15
C HIS A 288 -39.20 47.64 5.17
N GLY A 289 -38.21 46.81 5.52
CA GLY A 289 -37.03 46.53 4.70
C GLY A 289 -37.19 45.25 3.88
N ASP A 290 -36.23 45.01 2.99
CA ASP A 290 -36.06 43.72 2.33
C ASP A 290 -35.12 42.81 3.14
N GLU A 291 -35.08 41.52 2.77
CA GLU A 291 -34.23 40.53 3.43
C GLU A 291 -32.75 40.92 3.39
N GLU A 292 -32.31 41.55 2.30
CA GLU A 292 -30.92 41.97 2.10
C GLU A 292 -30.49 43.04 3.11
N LYS A 293 -31.31 44.09 3.31
CA LYS A 293 -31.04 45.14 4.30
C LYS A 293 -30.99 44.61 5.72
N ILE A 294 -31.90 43.70 6.08
CA ILE A 294 -31.91 43.08 7.43
C ILE A 294 -30.64 42.24 7.61
N ASN A 295 -30.28 41.42 6.61
CA ASN A 295 -29.10 40.57 6.63
C ASN A 295 -27.81 41.39 6.76
N ALA A 296 -27.69 42.49 6.00
CA ALA A 296 -26.56 43.41 6.08
C ALA A 296 -26.46 44.05 7.48
N PHE A 297 -27.56 44.62 7.98
CA PHE A 297 -27.59 45.24 9.31
C PHE A 297 -27.20 44.27 10.42
N VAL A 298 -27.75 43.04 10.41
CA VAL A 298 -27.41 42.00 11.40
C VAL A 298 -25.96 41.55 11.26
N ALA A 299 -25.43 41.43 10.04
CA ALA A 299 -24.02 41.15 9.81
C ALA A 299 -23.13 42.27 10.38
N ASP A 300 -23.51 43.53 10.23
CA ASP A 300 -22.75 44.67 10.75
C ASP A 300 -22.78 44.74 12.28
N VAL A 301 -23.91 44.40 12.92
CA VAL A 301 -23.94 44.18 14.38
C VAL A 301 -22.92 43.11 14.78
N GLY A 302 -22.89 41.98 14.07
CA GLY A 302 -21.92 40.90 14.28
C GLY A 302 -20.47 41.32 14.02
N ARG A 303 -20.22 42.25 13.10
CA ARG A 303 -18.87 42.71 12.72
C ARG A 303 -18.33 43.82 13.60
N LEU A 304 -19.16 44.78 13.96
CA LEU A 304 -18.71 46.03 14.57
C LEU A 304 -18.73 45.95 16.09
N ARG A 305 -19.74 45.29 16.71
CA ARG A 305 -19.90 45.32 18.18
C ARG A 305 -18.91 44.44 18.95
N SER A 306 -18.84 44.63 20.27
CA SER A 306 -18.10 43.74 21.15
C SER A 306 -18.69 42.31 21.12
N ILE A 307 -17.88 41.30 21.41
CA ILE A 307 -18.35 39.90 21.45
C ILE A 307 -19.47 39.73 22.49
N GLU A 308 -19.37 40.42 23.62
CA GLU A 308 -20.37 40.41 24.70
C GLU A 308 -21.73 40.91 24.21
N ASP A 309 -21.73 42.01 23.47
CA ASP A 309 -22.95 42.60 22.90
C ASP A 309 -23.55 41.71 21.81
N VAL A 310 -22.71 41.09 20.98
CA VAL A 310 -23.18 40.16 19.94
C VAL A 310 -23.82 38.93 20.56
N ILE A 311 -23.28 38.40 21.66
CA ILE A 311 -23.86 37.28 22.42
C ILE A 311 -25.23 37.68 22.98
N GLN A 312 -25.36 38.88 23.58
CA GLN A 312 -26.65 39.38 24.08
C GLN A 312 -27.65 39.61 22.94
N PHE A 313 -27.20 40.15 21.82
CA PHE A 313 -28.01 40.35 20.63
C PHE A 313 -28.52 39.01 20.07
N CYS A 314 -27.68 37.97 20.03
CA CYS A 314 -28.08 36.61 19.64
C CYS A 314 -29.23 36.07 20.51
N ARG A 315 -29.24 36.35 21.83
CA ARG A 315 -30.34 35.94 22.74
C ARG A 315 -31.67 36.54 22.31
N ARG A 316 -31.65 37.83 21.96
CA ARG A 316 -32.84 38.56 21.53
C ARG A 316 -33.33 38.10 20.17
N LEU A 317 -32.39 37.91 19.24
CA LEU A 317 -32.69 37.38 17.90
C LEU A 317 -33.25 35.96 17.94
N MET A 318 -32.88 35.13 18.93
CA MET A 318 -33.46 33.78 19.09
C MET A 318 -34.92 33.78 19.58
N LEU A 319 -35.36 34.87 20.23
CA LEU A 319 -36.75 35.05 20.65
C LEU A 319 -37.60 35.60 19.49
N TRP A 320 -36.96 36.12 18.46
CA TRP A 320 -37.60 36.65 17.27
C TRP A 320 -38.29 35.55 16.46
N ARG A 321 -39.52 35.81 15.99
CA ARG A 321 -40.40 34.83 15.32
C ARG A 321 -40.73 35.16 13.85
N GLY A 322 -40.00 36.07 13.22
CA GLY A 322 -40.34 36.47 11.85
C GLY A 322 -40.05 35.41 10.79
N ASP A 323 -40.84 35.48 9.70
CA ASP A 323 -40.67 34.70 8.47
C ASP A 323 -39.38 35.21 7.79
N GLY A 324 -38.33 34.38 7.75
CA GLY A 324 -36.98 34.81 7.28
C GLY A 324 -35.85 34.65 8.29
N SER A 325 -36.13 34.17 9.50
CA SER A 325 -35.13 33.99 10.59
C SER A 325 -33.88 33.20 10.19
N ARG A 326 -33.94 32.33 9.17
CA ARG A 326 -32.80 31.53 8.75
C ARG A 326 -31.72 32.35 8.03
N GLY A 327 -32.09 33.22 7.09
CA GLY A 327 -31.13 34.05 6.34
C GLY A 327 -30.41 35.06 7.24
N ILE A 328 -31.16 35.64 8.17
CA ILE A 328 -30.64 36.59 9.17
C ILE A 328 -29.64 35.91 10.10
N LEU A 329 -29.97 34.71 10.59
CA LEU A 329 -29.06 33.94 11.42
C LEU A 329 -27.81 33.49 10.67
N ASP A 330 -27.92 33.09 9.42
CA ASP A 330 -26.77 32.67 8.62
C ASP A 330 -25.82 33.85 8.33
N SER A 331 -26.37 35.06 8.12
CA SER A 331 -25.61 36.30 7.98
C SER A 331 -24.87 36.68 9.27
N LEU A 332 -25.55 36.57 10.42
CA LEU A 332 -24.94 36.78 11.74
C LEU A 332 -23.82 35.76 12.01
N VAL A 333 -24.08 34.48 11.76
CA VAL A 333 -23.12 33.39 11.93
C VAL A 333 -21.87 33.65 11.09
N ALA A 334 -22.03 34.06 9.83
CA ALA A 334 -20.91 34.39 8.95
C ALA A 334 -20.09 35.58 9.48
N ALA A 335 -20.75 36.62 9.99
CA ALA A 335 -20.11 37.78 10.60
C ALA A 335 -19.35 37.44 11.90
N ILE A 336 -19.92 36.61 12.76
CA ILE A 336 -19.26 36.13 13.99
C ILE A 336 -18.05 35.27 13.61
N ALA A 337 -18.24 34.33 12.68
CA ALA A 337 -17.17 33.45 12.24
C ALA A 337 -16.01 34.22 11.59
N SER A 338 -16.27 35.33 10.89
CA SER A 338 -15.22 36.15 10.26
C SER A 338 -14.26 36.77 11.29
N ARG A 339 -14.78 37.16 12.45
CA ARG A 339 -14.04 37.77 13.58
C ARG A 339 -13.51 36.79 14.61
N THR A 340 -13.95 35.54 14.53
CA THR A 340 -13.49 34.52 15.46
C THR A 340 -12.09 34.08 15.05
N THR A 341 -11.15 34.24 15.97
CA THR A 341 -9.74 33.87 15.84
C THR A 341 -9.46 32.67 16.73
N GLU A 342 -8.29 32.04 16.55
CA GLU A 342 -7.88 30.94 17.42
C GLU A 342 -7.81 31.33 18.91
N ARG A 343 -7.58 32.60 19.23
CA ARG A 343 -7.46 33.08 20.62
C ARG A 343 -8.82 33.18 21.31
N ASN A 344 -9.90 33.47 20.58
CA ASN A 344 -11.22 33.72 21.17
C ASN A 344 -12.27 32.65 20.84
N VAL A 345 -11.99 31.70 19.94
CA VAL A 345 -12.96 30.68 19.49
C VAL A 345 -13.60 29.90 20.64
N VAL A 346 -12.81 29.52 21.66
CA VAL A 346 -13.32 28.76 22.81
C VAL A 346 -14.33 29.59 23.60
N ARG A 347 -14.02 30.87 23.84
CA ARG A 347 -14.92 31.79 24.56
C ARG A 347 -16.20 32.01 23.76
N VAL A 348 -16.07 32.36 22.47
CA VAL A 348 -17.23 32.62 21.58
C VAL A 348 -18.13 31.41 21.51
N TYR A 349 -17.59 30.22 21.27
CA TYR A 349 -18.37 28.98 21.18
C TYR A 349 -19.10 28.67 22.49
N ARG A 350 -18.41 28.71 23.64
CA ARG A 350 -19.02 28.40 24.95
C ARG A 350 -20.13 29.38 25.31
N GLU A 351 -19.94 30.67 25.05
CA GLU A 351 -20.98 31.65 25.35
C GLU A 351 -22.17 31.54 24.41
N LEU A 352 -21.96 31.32 23.10
CA LEU A 352 -23.05 31.05 22.16
C LEU A 352 -23.80 29.76 22.51
N ARG A 353 -23.11 28.74 23.04
CA ARG A 353 -23.73 27.52 23.54
C ARG A 353 -24.67 27.80 24.73
N ARG A 354 -24.29 28.73 25.60
CA ARG A 354 -25.09 29.17 26.78
C ARG A 354 -26.27 30.08 26.44
N VAL A 355 -26.26 30.72 25.27
CA VAL A 355 -27.21 31.76 24.87
C VAL A 355 -28.62 31.24 24.59
N GLY A 356 -28.82 29.96 24.26
CA GLY A 356 -30.14 29.49 23.86
C GLY A 356 -31.01 28.93 24.98
N PHE A 357 -32.32 29.07 24.77
CA PHE A 357 -33.35 28.37 25.53
C PHE A 357 -33.54 26.96 24.97
N GLY A 358 -33.17 25.94 25.74
CA GLY A 358 -33.31 24.53 25.36
C GLY A 358 -32.42 24.12 24.17
N ASN A 359 -32.92 23.27 23.28
CA ASN A 359 -32.15 22.67 22.18
C ASN A 359 -31.66 23.67 21.09
N ARG A 360 -32.05 24.95 21.15
CA ARG A 360 -31.68 25.95 20.12
C ARG A 360 -30.32 26.62 20.35
N GLY A 361 -29.81 26.66 21.58
CA GLY A 361 -28.53 27.34 21.88
C GLY A 361 -27.33 26.70 21.21
N TYR A 362 -27.31 25.37 21.21
CA TYR A 362 -26.29 24.59 20.52
C TYR A 362 -26.27 24.87 19.02
N VAL A 363 -27.41 25.24 18.41
CA VAL A 363 -27.52 25.46 16.97
C VAL A 363 -26.67 26.65 16.49
N ILE A 364 -26.62 27.76 17.22
CA ILE A 364 -25.80 28.91 16.81
C ILE A 364 -24.32 28.59 16.97
N GLY A 365 -23.94 28.06 18.15
CA GLY A 365 -22.54 27.67 18.42
C GLY A 365 -22.02 26.68 17.38
N ASP A 366 -22.83 25.67 17.06
CA ASP A 366 -22.55 24.67 16.02
C ASP A 366 -22.50 25.29 14.61
N ARG A 367 -23.38 26.22 14.27
CA ARG A 367 -23.32 26.92 12.97
C ARG A 367 -22.09 27.83 12.84
N VAL A 368 -21.69 28.53 13.90
CA VAL A 368 -20.45 29.31 13.91
C VAL A 368 -19.24 28.39 13.79
N LEU A 369 -19.21 27.29 14.54
CA LEU A 369 -18.15 26.28 14.43
C LEU A 369 -18.09 25.66 13.03
N SER A 370 -19.25 25.32 12.46
CA SER A 370 -19.40 24.86 11.07
C SER A 370 -18.86 25.87 10.05
N ALA A 371 -19.15 27.16 10.23
CA ALA A 371 -18.61 28.22 9.39
C ALA A 371 -17.09 28.35 9.50
N LEU A 372 -16.53 28.16 10.70
CA LEU A 372 -15.08 28.12 10.91
C LEU A 372 -14.42 26.90 10.27
N VAL A 373 -15.02 25.72 10.40
CA VAL A 373 -14.56 24.49 9.74
C VAL A 373 -14.52 24.65 8.22
N ARG A 374 -15.53 25.32 7.63
CA ARG A 374 -15.55 25.62 6.18
C ARG A 374 -14.47 26.59 5.71
N ARG A 375 -13.86 27.36 6.62
CA ARG A 375 -12.75 28.30 6.30
C ARG A 375 -11.37 27.65 6.43
N ALA A 376 -11.25 26.57 7.20
CA ALA A 376 -9.99 25.86 7.38
C ALA A 376 -9.69 25.02 6.13
N ASN A 377 -8.50 25.20 5.55
CA ASN A 377 -8.10 24.47 4.34
C ASN A 377 -7.33 23.18 4.63
N GLU A 378 -6.86 22.99 5.86
CA GLU A 378 -6.07 21.83 6.27
C GLU A 378 -6.85 20.95 7.26
N PRO A 379 -6.85 19.61 7.07
CA PRO A 379 -7.52 18.69 7.98
C PRO A 379 -7.06 18.82 9.44
N LEU A 380 -5.75 18.97 9.67
CA LEU A 380 -5.17 19.11 11.00
C LEU A 380 -5.63 20.40 11.70
N ALA A 381 -5.80 21.50 10.96
CA ALA A 381 -6.32 22.75 11.52
C ALA A 381 -7.77 22.60 11.99
N VAL A 382 -8.61 21.85 11.25
CA VAL A 382 -9.98 21.53 11.69
C VAL A 382 -9.97 20.70 12.97
N VAL A 383 -9.13 19.67 13.04
CA VAL A 383 -9.02 18.79 14.21
C VAL A 383 -8.55 19.58 15.44
N ALA A 384 -7.52 20.42 15.29
CA ALA A 384 -7.01 21.28 16.35
C ALA A 384 -8.08 22.28 16.83
N LEU A 385 -8.85 22.87 15.91
CA LEU A 385 -9.96 23.76 16.23
C LEU A 385 -11.03 23.05 17.08
N LEU A 386 -11.46 21.86 16.66
CA LEU A 386 -12.51 21.08 17.32
C LEU A 386 -12.08 20.59 18.69
N ARG A 387 -10.83 20.14 18.82
CA ARG A 387 -10.21 19.78 20.11
C ARG A 387 -10.16 20.97 21.05
N LYS A 388 -9.68 22.12 20.57
CA LYS A 388 -9.55 23.34 21.38
C LYS A 388 -10.89 23.83 21.94
N VAL A 389 -11.96 23.68 21.16
CA VAL A 389 -13.32 24.05 21.56
C VAL A 389 -13.92 23.07 22.58
N GLY A 390 -13.35 21.86 22.73
CA GLY A 390 -13.87 20.81 23.60
C GLY A 390 -15.13 20.15 23.02
N ALA A 391 -15.17 19.98 21.68
CA ALA A 391 -16.32 19.39 21.00
C ALA A 391 -16.52 17.89 21.32
N GLU A 392 -15.57 17.26 22.02
CA GLU A 392 -15.61 15.86 22.48
C GLU A 392 -16.76 15.56 23.45
N GLU A 393 -17.14 16.55 24.26
CA GLU A 393 -18.25 16.44 25.20
C GLU A 393 -19.63 16.59 24.52
N CYS A 394 -19.66 17.11 23.29
CA CYS A 394 -20.90 17.36 22.58
C CYS A 394 -21.54 16.06 22.10
N SER A 395 -22.85 15.95 22.28
CA SER A 395 -23.67 14.93 21.66
C SER A 395 -23.70 15.13 20.14
N PRO A 396 -23.86 14.07 19.33
CA PRO A 396 -23.91 14.17 17.86
C PRO A 396 -24.94 15.17 17.33
N HIS A 397 -26.04 15.40 18.05
CA HIS A 397 -27.07 16.37 17.68
C HIS A 397 -26.62 17.83 17.87
N GLU A 398 -25.73 18.10 18.83
CA GLU A 398 -25.21 19.44 19.11
C GLU A 398 -24.13 19.89 18.11
N VAL A 399 -23.57 18.97 17.33
CA VAL A 399 -22.48 19.22 16.38
C VAL A 399 -22.87 18.86 14.95
N ARG A 400 -24.17 18.86 14.64
CA ARG A 400 -24.70 18.38 13.36
C ARG A 400 -24.25 19.24 12.18
N ALA A 401 -24.31 20.57 12.30
CA ALA A 401 -23.86 21.50 11.27
C ALA A 401 -22.34 21.42 11.09
N THR A 402 -21.59 21.23 12.18
CA THR A 402 -20.14 21.02 12.15
C THR A 402 -19.80 19.71 11.44
N ALA A 403 -20.44 18.59 11.79
CA ALA A 403 -20.27 17.30 11.14
C ALA A 403 -20.63 17.37 9.64
N TYR A 404 -21.71 18.08 9.30
CA TYR A 404 -22.08 18.32 7.90
C TYR A 404 -21.04 19.17 7.17
N ALA A 405 -20.47 20.19 7.81
CA ALA A 405 -19.39 20.97 7.21
C ALA A 405 -18.15 20.12 6.92
N VAL A 406 -17.73 19.28 7.87
CA VAL A 406 -16.64 18.31 7.69
C VAL A 406 -16.94 17.40 6.49
N ALA A 407 -18.14 16.83 6.44
CA ALA A 407 -18.53 15.90 5.38
C ALA A 407 -18.66 16.54 3.99
N SER A 408 -19.12 17.79 3.94
CA SER A 408 -19.45 18.45 2.67
C SER A 408 -18.22 18.72 1.80
N GLY A 409 -17.05 19.00 2.39
CA GLY A 409 -15.72 19.10 1.74
C GLY A 409 -15.62 19.93 0.46
N SER A 410 -16.68 20.67 0.09
CA SER A 410 -16.93 21.08 -1.30
C SER A 410 -16.13 22.31 -1.72
N ARG A 411 -15.38 22.91 -0.79
CA ARG A 411 -14.53 24.07 -1.03
C ARG A 411 -13.04 23.72 -1.00
N HIS A 412 -12.70 22.45 -0.77
CA HIS A 412 -11.33 22.01 -0.58
C HIS A 412 -10.81 21.40 -1.87
N SER A 413 -9.58 21.74 -2.24
CA SER A 413 -8.87 21.15 -3.38
C SER A 413 -8.58 19.66 -3.18
N ASN A 414 -8.50 19.21 -1.93
CA ASN A 414 -8.25 17.82 -1.57
C ASN A 414 -9.57 17.05 -1.38
N ALA A 415 -9.86 16.12 -2.28
CA ALA A 415 -11.03 15.25 -2.19
C ALA A 415 -11.07 14.47 -0.86
N LEU A 416 -9.92 14.04 -0.34
CA LEU A 416 -9.77 13.23 0.88
C LEU A 416 -10.00 14.03 2.18
N PHE A 417 -10.13 15.36 2.09
CA PHE A 417 -10.24 16.25 3.24
C PHE A 417 -11.24 15.76 4.31
N PRO A 418 -12.47 15.35 3.98
CA PRO A 418 -13.42 14.91 5.01
C PRO A 418 -13.00 13.65 5.77
N LEU A 419 -12.42 12.65 5.09
CA LEU A 419 -11.96 11.41 5.74
C LEU A 419 -10.71 11.67 6.59
N LEU A 420 -9.78 12.50 6.11
CA LEU A 420 -8.60 12.88 6.88
C LEU A 420 -8.97 13.64 8.17
N VAL A 421 -9.98 14.51 8.13
CA VAL A 421 -10.52 15.14 9.34
C VAL A 421 -11.09 14.09 10.28
N VAL A 422 -11.92 13.16 9.79
CA VAL A 422 -12.48 12.08 10.61
C VAL A 422 -11.38 11.24 11.26
N ILE A 423 -10.35 10.84 10.51
CA ILE A 423 -9.23 10.06 11.02
C ILE A 423 -8.46 10.84 12.09
N GLY A 424 -8.20 12.12 11.85
CA GLY A 424 -7.59 12.99 12.87
C GLY A 424 -8.46 13.10 14.13
N LEU A 425 -9.79 13.17 14.00
CA LEU A 425 -10.70 13.14 15.16
C LEU A 425 -10.64 11.80 15.91
N ILE A 426 -10.47 10.67 15.21
CA ILE A 426 -10.31 9.35 15.84
C ILE A 426 -9.01 9.31 16.66
N ASN A 427 -7.89 9.74 16.05
CA ASN A 427 -6.57 9.74 16.68
C ASN A 427 -6.49 10.68 17.90
N GLU A 428 -7.23 11.79 17.87
CA GLU A 428 -7.33 12.73 18.98
C GLU A 428 -8.36 12.32 20.04
N GLY A 429 -8.95 11.12 19.95
CA GLY A 429 -9.87 10.62 20.97
C GLY A 429 -11.24 11.30 20.97
N MET A 430 -11.72 11.77 19.82
CA MET A 430 -13.03 12.42 19.65
C MET A 430 -14.05 11.53 18.90
N PRO A 431 -14.39 10.33 19.43
CA PRO A 431 -15.15 9.32 18.69
C PRO A 431 -16.58 9.76 18.35
N LYS A 432 -17.24 10.57 19.19
CA LYS A 432 -18.62 11.04 18.92
C LYS A 432 -18.69 11.92 17.68
N LEU A 433 -17.72 12.81 17.52
CA LEU A 433 -17.65 13.73 16.38
C LEU A 433 -17.18 13.01 15.11
N ALA A 434 -16.23 12.08 15.24
CA ALA A 434 -15.84 11.19 14.15
C ALA A 434 -17.04 10.36 13.63
N ARG A 435 -17.84 9.78 14.54
CA ARG A 435 -19.09 9.08 14.17
C ARG A 435 -20.08 10.00 13.47
N ALA A 436 -20.28 11.21 13.98
CA ALA A 436 -21.18 12.18 13.35
C ALA A 436 -20.70 12.55 11.94
N GLY A 437 -19.40 12.81 11.76
CA GLY A 437 -18.78 13.08 10.46
C GLY A 437 -18.94 11.91 9.49
N LEU A 438 -18.64 10.69 9.92
CA LEU A 438 -18.86 9.47 9.12
C LEU A 438 -20.32 9.28 8.75
N SER A 439 -21.25 9.52 9.68
CA SER A 439 -22.68 9.40 9.40
C SER A 439 -23.18 10.43 8.37
N GLU A 440 -22.54 11.59 8.24
CA GLU A 440 -22.84 12.58 7.20
C GLU A 440 -22.14 12.27 5.88
N LEU A 441 -20.95 11.65 5.91
CA LEU A 441 -20.22 11.20 4.72
C LEU A 441 -20.86 9.98 4.05
N CYS A 442 -21.39 9.06 4.86
CA CYS A 442 -22.06 7.88 4.35
C CYS A 442 -23.37 8.27 3.65
N PRO A 443 -23.67 7.72 2.47
CA PRO A 443 -24.94 7.98 1.80
C PRO A 443 -26.12 7.65 2.73
N ARG A 444 -27.00 8.63 2.95
CA ARG A 444 -28.27 8.41 3.65
C ARG A 444 -29.20 7.63 2.73
N GLY A 445 -29.11 6.30 2.75
CA GLY A 445 -29.88 5.42 1.87
C GLY A 445 -31.20 4.96 2.50
N VAL A 446 -32.31 5.45 1.94
CA VAL A 446 -33.54 4.64 1.80
C VAL A 446 -33.92 4.50 0.31
N TYR A 447 -33.28 5.24 -0.60
CA TYR A 447 -33.59 5.23 -2.03
C TYR A 447 -32.38 4.77 -2.88
N PRO A 448 -32.52 3.69 -3.68
CA PRO A 448 -31.42 3.02 -4.38
C PRO A 448 -30.85 3.79 -5.59
N VAL A 449 -31.54 4.82 -6.10
CA VAL A 449 -31.15 5.45 -7.38
C VAL A 449 -30.17 6.62 -7.20
N MET A 450 -30.15 7.27 -6.03
CA MET A 450 -29.22 8.38 -5.71
C MET A 450 -28.02 7.94 -4.86
N SER A 451 -27.92 6.65 -4.50
CA SER A 451 -26.84 6.10 -3.67
C SER A 451 -25.57 5.81 -4.46
N GLY A 452 -25.67 5.41 -5.73
CA GLY A 452 -24.53 4.97 -6.53
C GLY A 452 -23.39 5.98 -6.64
N GLN A 453 -23.67 7.25 -7.00
CA GLN A 453 -22.62 8.28 -7.12
C GLN A 453 -21.97 8.63 -5.77
N ARG A 454 -22.76 8.64 -4.67
CA ARG A 454 -22.22 8.92 -3.34
C ARG A 454 -21.43 7.74 -2.79
N ALA A 455 -21.87 6.50 -3.05
CA ALA A 455 -21.16 5.29 -2.71
C ALA A 455 -19.84 5.19 -3.50
N ALA A 456 -19.86 5.44 -4.81
CA ALA A 456 -18.66 5.51 -5.64
C ALA A 456 -17.70 6.60 -5.17
N ARG A 457 -18.21 7.81 -4.85
CA ARG A 457 -17.39 8.88 -4.26
C ARG A 457 -16.78 8.43 -2.94
N PHE A 458 -17.57 7.85 -2.05
CA PHE A 458 -17.08 7.36 -0.76
C PHE A 458 -16.03 6.25 -0.93
N HIS A 459 -16.24 5.29 -1.84
CA HIS A 459 -15.27 4.26 -2.18
C HIS A 459 -13.95 4.88 -2.65
N ALA A 460 -13.99 5.80 -3.63
CA ALA A 460 -12.81 6.48 -4.13
C ALA A 460 -12.07 7.28 -3.03
N LEU A 461 -12.81 7.86 -2.09
CA LEU A 461 -12.22 8.52 -0.92
C LEU A 461 -11.48 7.54 -0.02
N VAL A 462 -12.07 6.37 0.28
CA VAL A 462 -11.43 5.34 1.12
C VAL A 462 -10.22 4.72 0.42
N GLU A 463 -10.32 4.50 -0.89
CA GLU A 463 -9.25 3.96 -1.72
C GLU A 463 -8.04 4.90 -1.77
N GLY A 464 -8.27 6.21 -1.83
CA GLY A 464 -7.21 7.22 -1.83
C GLY A 464 -6.50 7.42 -0.48
N LEU A 465 -6.96 6.79 0.60
CA LEU A 465 -6.27 6.83 1.90
C LEU A 465 -5.02 5.94 1.89
N ASP A 466 -3.98 6.37 2.61
CA ASP A 466 -2.85 5.51 2.92
C ASP A 466 -3.28 4.32 3.80
N GLU A 467 -2.42 3.32 3.87
CA GLU A 467 -2.74 2.06 4.56
C GLU A 467 -3.01 2.27 6.07
N GLY A 468 -2.20 3.07 6.76
CA GLY A 468 -2.38 3.34 8.18
C GLY A 468 -3.69 4.09 8.46
N SER A 469 -4.01 5.08 7.63
CA SER A 469 -5.29 5.80 7.67
C SER A 469 -6.50 4.89 7.46
N ARG A 470 -6.41 3.90 6.56
CA ARG A 470 -7.47 2.90 6.34
C ARG A 470 -7.64 2.00 7.56
N ASP A 471 -6.56 1.57 8.19
CA ASP A 471 -6.63 0.71 9.38
C ASP A 471 -7.24 1.44 10.58
N VAL A 472 -6.89 2.72 10.78
CA VAL A 472 -7.53 3.56 11.81
C VAL A 472 -9.03 3.68 11.55
N LEU A 473 -9.42 3.95 10.30
CA LEU A 473 -10.83 4.08 9.93
C LEU A 473 -11.59 2.76 10.14
N PHE A 474 -11.08 1.63 9.64
CA PHE A 474 -11.77 0.35 9.75
C PHE A 474 -11.80 -0.17 11.19
N GLY A 475 -10.70 -0.04 11.94
CA GLY A 475 -10.67 -0.37 13.36
C GLY A 475 -11.66 0.48 14.17
N PHE A 476 -11.81 1.76 13.82
CA PHE A 476 -12.83 2.63 14.44
C PHE A 476 -14.26 2.21 14.11
N VAL A 477 -14.53 1.84 12.85
CA VAL A 477 -15.84 1.39 12.41
C VAL A 477 -16.22 0.06 13.07
N ALA A 478 -15.26 -0.85 13.20
CA ALA A 478 -15.46 -2.14 13.86
C ALA A 478 -15.60 -2.02 15.39
N GLY A 479 -14.92 -1.06 16.02
CA GLY A 479 -15.08 -0.75 17.45
C GLY A 479 -16.23 0.19 17.79
N ALA A 480 -16.94 0.74 16.80
CA ALA A 480 -18.06 1.62 17.07
C ALA A 480 -19.30 0.80 17.40
N ASP A 481 -19.89 1.01 18.59
CA ASP A 481 -21.19 0.44 19.01
C ASP A 481 -22.38 0.78 18.09
N SER A 482 -22.14 1.48 16.99
CA SER A 482 -23.14 1.92 16.04
C SER A 482 -23.10 1.04 14.79
N GLY A 483 -23.76 -0.12 14.86
CA GLY A 483 -23.89 -1.03 13.71
C GLY A 483 -24.49 -0.37 12.45
N HIS A 484 -25.23 0.71 12.63
CA HIS A 484 -25.71 1.53 11.52
C HIS A 484 -24.60 2.22 10.71
N ILE A 485 -23.46 2.60 11.30
CA ILE A 485 -22.33 3.19 10.56
C ILE A 485 -21.57 2.09 9.81
N ALA A 486 -21.25 0.99 10.51
CA ALA A 486 -20.59 -0.17 9.90
C ALA A 486 -21.38 -0.72 8.71
N GLY A 487 -22.70 -0.92 8.88
CA GLY A 487 -23.59 -1.35 7.80
C GLY A 487 -23.60 -0.37 6.62
N ARG A 488 -23.64 0.95 6.85
CA ARG A 488 -23.65 1.94 5.75
C ARG A 488 -22.33 1.99 5.00
N ILE A 489 -21.20 1.87 5.69
CA ILE A 489 -19.87 1.85 5.08
C ILE A 489 -19.70 0.58 4.27
N ALA A 490 -20.03 -0.58 4.84
CA ALA A 490 -19.98 -1.86 4.14
C ALA A 490 -20.88 -1.85 2.90
N GLU A 491 -22.10 -1.32 3.01
CA GLU A 491 -23.02 -1.16 1.88
C GLU A 491 -22.47 -0.21 0.81
N ALA A 492 -21.87 0.92 1.21
CA ALA A 492 -21.25 1.86 0.26
C ALA A 492 -20.06 1.23 -0.48
N LEU A 493 -19.23 0.44 0.20
CA LEU A 493 -18.12 -0.29 -0.41
C LEU A 493 -18.62 -1.43 -1.30
N PHE A 494 -19.71 -2.11 -0.91
CA PHE A 494 -20.33 -3.19 -1.68
C PHE A 494 -20.96 -2.72 -3.00
N GLN A 495 -21.63 -1.56 -2.97
CA GLN A 495 -22.31 -1.02 -4.15
C GLN A 495 -21.33 -0.62 -5.27
N HIS A 496 -20.05 -0.38 -4.96
CA HIS A 496 -19.02 -0.05 -5.96
C HIS A 496 -18.11 -1.24 -6.27
N ARG A 497 -18.73 -2.36 -6.68
CA ARG A 497 -18.07 -3.65 -6.95
C ARG A 497 -17.18 -3.72 -8.20
N GLU A 498 -17.01 -2.63 -8.93
CA GLU A 498 -16.12 -2.61 -10.11
C GLU A 498 -14.64 -2.74 -9.73
N GLY A 499 -14.26 -2.44 -8.48
CA GLY A 499 -12.92 -2.70 -7.94
C GLY A 499 -12.88 -3.88 -6.97
N GLU A 500 -12.55 -5.08 -7.46
CA GLU A 500 -12.08 -6.32 -6.77
C GLU A 500 -12.58 -6.71 -5.36
N GLY A 501 -13.54 -6.04 -4.72
CA GLY A 501 -14.02 -6.33 -3.37
C GLY A 501 -13.01 -6.12 -2.23
N LYS A 502 -11.74 -5.83 -2.54
CA LYS A 502 -10.63 -5.80 -1.56
C LYS A 502 -10.85 -4.90 -0.34
N LEU A 503 -11.41 -3.71 -0.53
CA LEU A 503 -11.68 -2.78 0.58
C LEU A 503 -12.82 -3.27 1.48
N LEU A 504 -13.87 -3.84 0.88
CA LEU A 504 -14.95 -4.45 1.65
C LEU A 504 -14.44 -5.67 2.41
N ASP A 505 -13.69 -6.55 1.74
CA ASP A 505 -13.10 -7.73 2.35
C ASP A 505 -12.22 -7.38 3.55
N ARG A 506 -11.37 -6.34 3.43
CA ARG A 506 -10.54 -5.85 4.54
C ARG A 506 -11.39 -5.34 5.71
N LEU A 507 -12.45 -4.57 5.46
CA LEU A 507 -13.37 -4.12 6.51
C LEU A 507 -14.09 -5.32 7.18
N LEU A 508 -14.50 -6.31 6.40
CA LEU A 508 -15.16 -7.52 6.92
C LEU A 508 -14.20 -8.36 7.78
N ASP A 509 -12.93 -8.47 7.38
CA ASP A 509 -11.92 -9.17 8.15
C ASP A 509 -11.65 -8.44 9.48
N GLU A 510 -11.54 -7.10 9.47
CA GLU A 510 -11.40 -6.29 10.71
C GLU A 510 -12.64 -6.43 11.62
N LEU A 511 -13.85 -6.47 11.05
CA LEU A 511 -15.08 -6.72 11.82
C LEU A 511 -15.10 -8.12 12.41
N ARG A 512 -14.64 -9.14 11.69
CA ARG A 512 -14.56 -10.52 12.17
C ARG A 512 -13.55 -10.65 13.30
N ASP A 513 -12.36 -10.08 13.11
CA ASP A 513 -11.26 -10.20 14.07
C ASP A 513 -11.61 -9.54 15.42
N ARG A 514 -12.58 -8.61 15.43
CA ARG A 514 -13.15 -7.98 16.63
C ARG A 514 -14.49 -8.56 17.11
N ASP A 515 -14.93 -9.68 16.54
CA ASP A 515 -16.23 -10.32 16.84
C ASP A 515 -17.43 -9.36 16.66
N ALA A 516 -17.35 -8.49 15.65
CA ALA A 516 -18.26 -7.38 15.39
C ALA A 516 -19.06 -7.55 14.09
N LEU A 517 -19.05 -8.72 13.46
CA LEU A 517 -19.81 -8.98 12.23
C LEU A 517 -21.32 -8.79 12.41
N GLU A 518 -21.84 -9.03 13.61
CA GLU A 518 -23.26 -8.82 13.95
C GLU A 518 -23.69 -7.35 13.80
N LEU A 519 -22.76 -6.40 13.91
CA LEU A 519 -23.01 -4.97 13.73
C LEU A 519 -23.54 -4.63 12.33
N LEU A 520 -23.25 -5.46 11.32
CA LEU A 520 -23.77 -5.28 9.96
C LEU A 520 -25.26 -5.61 9.84
N PHE A 521 -25.79 -6.43 10.74
CA PHE A 521 -27.15 -6.97 10.69
C PHE A 521 -27.85 -6.83 12.05
N PRO A 522 -27.97 -5.61 12.61
CA PRO A 522 -28.64 -5.43 13.90
C PRO A 522 -30.06 -6.02 13.82
N GLU A 523 -30.41 -6.84 14.82
CA GLU A 523 -31.75 -7.40 14.93
C GLU A 523 -32.79 -6.27 14.86
N ILE A 524 -33.86 -6.51 14.09
CA ILE A 524 -34.79 -5.54 13.49
C ILE A 524 -35.56 -4.66 14.51
N SER A 525 -35.28 -4.79 15.80
CA SER A 525 -36.10 -4.35 16.91
C SER A 525 -36.44 -2.85 16.93
N VAL A 526 -35.71 -1.95 16.24
CA VAL A 526 -36.06 -0.50 16.22
C VAL A 526 -35.76 0.22 14.88
N GLY A 527 -35.47 -0.47 13.78
CA GLY A 527 -35.12 0.24 12.53
C GLY A 527 -35.01 -0.64 11.29
N ARG A 528 -35.12 0.00 10.11
CA ARG A 528 -34.92 -0.70 8.83
C ARG A 528 -33.49 -1.25 8.73
N PRO A 529 -33.30 -2.46 8.17
CA PRO A 529 -31.97 -3.01 7.95
C PRO A 529 -31.14 -2.08 7.08
N VAL A 530 -29.91 -1.80 7.50
CA VAL A 530 -28.98 -0.89 6.83
C VAL A 530 -28.26 -1.58 5.67
N ALA A 531 -28.00 -2.88 5.82
CA ALA A 531 -27.38 -3.72 4.81
C ALA A 531 -28.42 -4.32 3.85
N SER A 532 -28.09 -4.32 2.56
CA SER A 532 -28.87 -4.98 1.52
C SER A 532 -28.88 -6.51 1.71
N PRO A 533 -29.94 -7.22 1.24
CA PRO A 533 -29.96 -8.69 1.20
C PRO A 533 -28.75 -9.28 0.45
N GLU A 534 -28.26 -8.58 -0.57
CA GLU A 534 -27.11 -8.94 -1.38
C GLU A 534 -25.80 -8.88 -0.57
N LEU A 535 -25.60 -7.79 0.20
CA LEU A 535 -24.47 -7.70 1.13
C LEU A 535 -24.54 -8.81 2.19
N ARG A 536 -25.73 -9.10 2.74
CA ARG A 536 -25.91 -10.22 3.67
C ARG A 536 -25.52 -11.56 3.06
N THR A 537 -25.95 -11.82 1.84
CA THR A 537 -25.61 -13.05 1.10
C THR A 537 -24.10 -13.16 0.87
N TYR A 538 -23.45 -12.05 0.51
CA TYR A 538 -22.00 -12.01 0.31
C TYR A 538 -21.22 -12.30 1.59
N VAL A 539 -21.54 -11.61 2.69
CA VAL A 539 -20.89 -11.84 4.00
C VAL A 539 -21.09 -13.28 4.45
N THR A 540 -22.30 -13.83 4.27
CA THR A 540 -22.61 -15.23 4.60
C THR A 540 -21.78 -16.21 3.77
N ASN A 541 -21.60 -15.96 2.46
CA ASN A 541 -20.82 -16.85 1.61
C ASN A 541 -19.31 -16.75 1.87
N ARG A 542 -18.80 -15.62 2.37
CA ARG A 542 -17.38 -15.44 2.67
C ARG A 542 -16.93 -16.18 3.93
N TYR A 543 -17.80 -16.31 4.93
CA TYR A 543 -17.47 -16.86 6.25
C TYR A 543 -18.23 -18.14 6.62
N ARG A 544 -18.99 -18.72 5.68
CA ARG A 544 -19.39 -20.14 5.72
C ARG A 544 -18.23 -21.00 5.27
#